data_AF-A0A5N5SYW9-F1
#
_entry.id   AF-A0A5N5SYW9-F1
#
_cell.length_a   1.000
_cell.length_b   1.000
_cell.length_c   1.000
_cell.angle_alpha   90.00
_cell.angle_beta   90.00
_cell.angle_gamma   90.00
#
_symmetry.space_group_name_H-M   'P 1'
#
loop_
_entity.id
_entity.type
_entity.pdbx_description
1 polymer ?
#
loop_
_entity_poly.entity_id
_entity_poly.type
_entity_poly.pdbx_seq_one_letter_code
_entity_poly.pdbx_strand_id
1 'polypeptide(L)'
;MNKLENEKVPINIFDKENISNFSKKYLYQILAEILQETLTREIHSDFICKSCFDLINDWDNFNLKVKTTATVLRNTYQETCDSLRERIQPGGGEKNEVFNIKGCKKMY
;
A
#
# COMPACT_ATOMS: atom_id res chain seq x y z
N MET A 1 -2.02 -20.32 -16.30
CA MET A 1 -0.64 -19.83 -16.47
C MET A 1 -0.70 -18.50 -17.19
N ASN A 2 -0.73 -17.39 -16.43
CA ASN A 2 -0.62 -16.07 -17.05
C ASN A 2 0.85 -15.85 -17.41
N LYS A 3 1.15 -15.89 -18.70
CA LYS A 3 2.39 -15.30 -19.21
C LYS A 3 2.26 -13.80 -19.00
N LEU A 4 2.83 -13.30 -17.91
CA LEU A 4 3.15 -11.89 -17.79
C LEU A 4 4.27 -11.67 -18.82
N GLU A 5 3.87 -11.32 -20.04
CA GLU A 5 4.83 -10.90 -21.04
C GLU A 5 5.54 -9.67 -20.45
N ASN A 6 6.86 -9.75 -20.34
CA ASN A 6 7.72 -8.61 -20.05
C ASN A 6 7.66 -7.66 -21.25
N GLU A 7 6.51 -7.03 -21.49
CA GLU A 7 6.42 -5.86 -22.35
C GLU A 7 7.28 -4.78 -21.70
N LYS A 8 8.50 -4.64 -22.21
CA LYS A 8 9.30 -3.46 -21.94
C LYS A 8 8.53 -2.29 -22.53
N VAL A 9 7.77 -1.61 -21.69
CA VAL A 9 7.24 -0.28 -22.02
C VAL A 9 8.44 0.56 -22.46
N PRO A 10 8.44 1.12 -23.68
CA PRO A 10 9.56 1.91 -24.15
C PRO A 10 9.69 3.15 -23.27
N ILE A 11 10.72 3.17 -22.42
CA ILE A 11 11.02 4.31 -21.56
C ILE A 11 11.80 5.32 -22.42
N ASN A 12 11.19 6.48 -22.69
CA ASN A 12 11.93 7.59 -23.30
C ASN A 12 12.79 8.27 -22.23
N ILE A 13 14.10 8.02 -22.28
CA ILE A 13 15.07 8.59 -21.33
C ILE A 13 15.55 9.99 -21.72
N PHE A 14 15.21 10.48 -22.91
CA PHE A 14 15.67 11.78 -23.40
C PHE A 14 14.82 12.94 -22.87
N ASP A 15 13.53 12.68 -22.63
CA ASP A 15 12.64 13.62 -21.98
C ASP A 15 12.89 13.60 -20.48
N LYS A 16 13.27 14.76 -19.92
CA LYS A 16 13.60 14.91 -18.52
C LYS A 16 12.57 15.77 -17.82
N GLU A 17 12.12 15.31 -16.67
CA GLU A 17 11.28 16.07 -15.75
C GLU A 17 12.15 16.59 -14.61
N ASN A 18 11.90 17.84 -14.20
CA ASN A 18 12.61 18.45 -13.09
C ASN A 18 11.99 18.00 -11.76
N ILE A 19 12.80 17.44 -10.86
CA ILE A 19 12.32 16.92 -9.57
C ILE A 19 12.39 17.94 -8.43
N SER A 20 12.56 19.23 -8.70
CA SER A 20 12.62 20.29 -7.68
C SER A 20 11.39 20.34 -6.77
N ASN A 21 10.22 19.93 -7.27
CA ASN A 21 8.99 19.81 -6.48
C ASN A 21 8.92 18.54 -5.63
N PHE A 22 9.82 17.58 -5.86
CA PHE A 22 9.90 16.33 -5.12
C PHE A 22 11.10 16.36 -4.16
N SER A 23 10.90 15.97 -2.91
CA SER A 23 12.05 15.70 -2.05
C SER A 23 12.83 14.51 -2.64
N LYS A 24 14.11 14.70 -2.97
CA LYS A 24 15.00 13.61 -3.43
C LYS A 24 14.97 12.41 -2.48
N LYS A 25 14.80 12.66 -1.17
CA LYS A 25 14.65 11.65 -0.13
C LYS A 25 13.36 10.83 -0.29
N TYR A 26 12.26 11.47 -0.69
CA TYR A 26 10.98 10.80 -0.93
C TYR A 26 11.03 9.92 -2.18
N LEU A 27 11.60 10.45 -3.28
CA LEU A 27 11.86 9.68 -4.51
C LEU A 27 12.68 8.42 -4.23
N TYR A 28 13.72 8.55 -3.41
CA TYR A 28 14.56 7.43 -3.01
C TYR A 28 13.78 6.34 -2.25
N GLN A 29 12.93 6.75 -1.30
CA GLN A 29 12.10 5.83 -0.53
C GLN A 29 11.11 5.10 -1.44
N ILE A 30 10.41 5.81 -2.34
CA ILE A 30 9.49 5.18 -3.28
C ILE A 30 10.22 4.16 -4.17
N LEU A 31 11.38 4.53 -4.72
CA LEU A 31 12.14 3.61 -5.57
C LEU A 31 12.59 2.35 -4.81
N ALA A 32 13.04 2.50 -3.56
CA ALA A 32 13.37 1.37 -2.70
C ALA A 32 12.15 0.47 -2.42
N GLU A 33 10.97 1.06 -2.18
CA GLU A 33 9.71 0.33 -2.01
C GLU A 33 9.29 -0.42 -3.30
N ILE A 34 9.37 0.23 -4.46
CA ILE A 34 9.01 -0.36 -5.77
C ILE A 34 9.93 -1.55 -6.09
N LEU A 35 11.24 -1.36 -5.96
CA LEU A 35 12.24 -2.36 -6.30
C LEU A 35 12.38 -3.46 -5.24
N GLN A 36 11.82 -3.25 -4.05
CA GLN A 36 12.01 -4.11 -2.87
C GLN A 36 13.49 -4.30 -2.53
N GLU A 37 14.29 -3.27 -2.76
CA GLU A 37 15.74 -3.30 -2.62
C GLU A 37 16.23 -2.14 -1.76
N THR A 38 17.33 -2.39 -1.05
CA THR A 38 18.07 -1.29 -0.43
C THR A 38 18.92 -0.62 -1.50
N LEU A 39 18.46 0.54 -1.95
CA LEU A 39 19.29 1.41 -2.78
C LEU A 39 20.54 1.78 -1.96
N THR A 40 21.71 1.82 -2.61
CA THR A 40 23.00 2.08 -1.96
C THR A 40 23.62 3.41 -2.39
N ARG A 41 23.04 4.07 -3.40
CA ARG A 41 23.56 5.30 -3.99
C ARG A 41 22.50 6.38 -3.99
N GLU A 42 22.84 7.54 -3.45
CA GLU A 42 21.95 8.70 -3.47
C GLU A 42 21.67 9.17 -4.91
N ILE A 43 20.47 9.72 -5.10
CA ILE A 43 20.07 10.34 -6.35
C ILE A 43 20.70 11.74 -6.39
N HIS A 44 21.79 11.89 -7.13
CA HIS A 44 22.50 13.17 -7.29
C HIS A 44 21.95 14.05 -8.42
N SER A 45 21.03 13.53 -9.24
CA SER A 45 20.43 14.27 -10.36
C SER A 45 19.25 15.13 -9.91
N ASP A 46 19.11 16.31 -10.50
CA ASP A 46 17.90 17.16 -10.40
C ASP A 46 16.84 16.81 -11.46
N PHE A 47 17.12 15.79 -12.27
CA PHE A 47 16.29 15.35 -13.36
C PHE A 47 16.07 13.84 -13.30
N ILE A 48 14.86 13.44 -13.63
CA ILE A 48 14.48 12.04 -13.87
C ILE A 48 13.87 11.95 -15.27
N CYS A 49 13.90 10.76 -15.91
CA CYS A 49 13.19 10.61 -17.17
C CYS A 49 11.69 10.81 -16.96
N LYS A 50 11.01 11.50 -17.89
CA LYS A 50 9.58 11.83 -17.74
C LYS A 50 8.72 10.57 -17.59
N SER A 51 8.94 9.57 -18.43
CA SER A 51 8.23 8.29 -18.32
C SER A 51 8.47 7.59 -16.97
N CYS A 52 9.68 7.72 -16.41
CA CYS A 52 10.01 7.19 -15.09
C CYS A 52 9.21 7.92 -14.00
N PHE A 53 9.12 9.24 -14.09
CA PHE A 53 8.35 10.07 -13.17
C PHE A 53 6.86 9.71 -13.19
N ASP A 54 6.29 9.56 -14.39
CA ASP A 54 4.88 9.19 -14.55
C ASP A 54 4.60 7.81 -13.92
N LEU A 55 5.47 6.81 -14.16
CA LEU A 55 5.35 5.47 -13.56
C LEU A 55 5.45 5.50 -12.02
N ILE A 56 6.38 6.29 -11.48
CA ILE A 56 6.55 6.44 -10.03
C ILE A 56 5.29 7.09 -9.42
N ASN A 57 4.75 8.13 -10.05
CA ASN A 57 3.53 8.79 -9.58
C ASN A 57 2.31 7.87 -9.65
N ASP A 58 2.15 7.11 -10.73
CA ASP A 58 1.06 6.14 -10.87
C ASP A 58 1.14 5.06 -9.78
N TRP A 59 2.35 4.55 -9.52
CA TRP A 59 2.58 3.60 -8.45
C TRP A 59 2.27 4.19 -7.07
N ASP A 60 2.73 5.40 -6.78
CA ASP A 60 2.52 6.05 -5.48
C ASP A 60 1.02 6.31 -5.22
N ASN A 61 0.31 6.81 -6.24
CA ASN A 61 -1.14 6.97 -6.19
C ASN A 61 -1.88 5.66 -5.97
N PHE A 62 -1.44 4.57 -6.61
CA PHE A 62 -2.01 3.25 -6.39
C PHE A 62 -1.71 2.73 -4.98
N ASN A 63 -0.47 2.86 -4.52
CA ASN A 63 -0.03 2.44 -3.18
C ASN A 63 -0.80 3.18 -2.08
N LEU A 64 -1.07 4.48 -2.26
CA LEU A 64 -1.92 5.26 -1.37
C LEU A 64 -3.32 4.67 -1.27
N LYS A 65 -3.96 4.34 -2.40
CA LYS A 65 -5.29 3.71 -2.42
C LYS A 65 -5.28 2.35 -1.71
N VAL A 66 -4.24 1.54 -1.91
CA VAL A 66 -4.08 0.24 -1.23
C VAL A 66 -3.96 0.45 0.28
N LYS A 67 -3.11 1.38 0.74
CA LYS A 67 -2.92 1.70 2.17
C LYS A 67 -4.22 2.21 2.81
N THR A 68 -4.96 3.10 2.14
CA THR A 68 -6.27 3.57 2.62
C THR A 68 -7.28 2.43 2.71
N THR A 69 -7.38 1.60 1.67
CA THR A 69 -8.30 0.46 1.65
C THR A 69 -7.99 -0.53 2.77
N ALA A 70 -6.71 -0.87 2.97
CA ALA A 70 -6.27 -1.74 4.05
C ALA A 70 -6.61 -1.16 5.44
N THR A 71 -6.50 0.16 5.61
CA THR A 71 -6.86 0.84 6.86
C THR A 71 -8.36 0.76 7.12
N VAL A 72 -9.19 1.05 6.12
CA VAL A 72 -10.66 0.93 6.23
C VAL A 72 -11.05 -0.50 6.60
N LEU A 73 -10.54 -1.49 5.87
CA LEU A 73 -10.84 -2.90 6.14
C LEU A 73 -10.40 -3.33 7.54
N ARG A 74 -9.21 -2.90 7.99
CA ARG A 74 -8.72 -3.20 9.34
C ARG A 74 -9.63 -2.59 10.41
N ASN A 75 -10.04 -1.34 10.24
CA ASN A 75 -10.92 -0.65 11.19
C ASN A 75 -12.30 -1.29 11.24
N THR A 76 -12.92 -1.54 10.09
CA THR A 76 -14.22 -2.21 10.00
C THR A 76 -14.18 -3.61 10.62
N TYR A 77 -13.09 -4.35 10.39
CA TYR A 77 -12.90 -5.66 11.03
C TYR A 77 -12.82 -5.53 12.56
N GLN A 78 -12.04 -4.57 13.06
CA GLN A 78 -11.88 -4.34 14.49
C GLN A 78 -13.20 -3.91 15.15
N GLU A 79 -13.93 -2.97 14.55
CA GLU A 79 -15.26 -2.53 15.00
C GLU A 79 -16.27 -3.68 15.04
N THR A 80 -16.24 -4.56 14.03
CA THR A 80 -17.10 -5.74 13.98
C THR A 80 -16.76 -6.71 15.11
N CYS A 81 -15.48 -6.97 15.33
CA CYS A 81 -15.01 -7.82 16.43
C CYS A 81 -15.39 -7.24 17.80
N ASP A 82 -15.24 -5.94 18.01
CA ASP A 82 -15.58 -5.27 19.27
C ASP A 82 -17.10 -5.30 19.53
N SER A 83 -17.91 -5.00 18.51
CA SER A 83 -19.38 -5.10 18.58
C SER A 83 -19.87 -6.51 18.92
N LEU A 84 -19.24 -7.53 18.34
CA LEU A 84 -19.57 -8.93 18.65
C LEU A 84 -19.16 -9.32 20.07
N ARG A 85 -18.06 -8.76 20.60
CA ARG A 85 -17.60 -9.02 21.96
C ARG A 85 -18.51 -8.38 23.01
N GLU A 86 -19.02 -7.17 22.75
CA GLU A 86 -19.95 -6.47 23.64
C GLU A 86 -21.29 -7.19 23.76
N ARG A 87 -21.78 -7.81 22.67
CA ARG A 87 -23.02 -8.63 22.68
C ARG A 87 -22.95 -9.90 23.55
N ILE A 88 -21.76 -10.29 24.03
CA ILE A 88 -21.54 -11.52 24.81
C ILE A 88 -21.42 -11.22 26.32
N GLN A 89 -21.51 -9.95 26.75
CA GLN A 89 -21.55 -9.63 28.17
C GLN A 89 -22.83 -10.15 28.85
N PRO A 90 -22.74 -10.60 30.12
CA PRO A 90 -23.67 -11.57 30.69
C PRO A 90 -24.99 -10.91 31.09
N GLY A 91 -26.06 -11.19 30.34
CA GLY A 91 -27.40 -10.73 30.72
C GLY A 91 -28.53 -11.00 29.71
N GLY A 92 -28.23 -11.36 28.46
CA GLY A 92 -29.25 -11.65 27.45
C GLY A 92 -29.11 -13.06 26.90
N GLY A 93 -30.00 -13.96 27.32
CA GLY A 93 -30.08 -15.29 26.73
C GLY A 93 -30.62 -15.22 25.31
N GLU A 94 -29.96 -15.92 24.38
CA GLU A 94 -30.57 -17.04 23.66
C GLU A 94 -29.46 -17.79 22.94
N LYS A 95 -29.50 -19.11 23.09
CA LYS A 95 -28.65 -20.06 22.39
C LYS A 95 -29.11 -20.03 20.94
N ASN A 96 -28.35 -19.43 20.02
CA ASN A 96 -28.31 -19.85 18.62
C ASN A 96 -27.07 -19.29 17.90
N GLU A 97 -26.31 -20.22 17.36
CA GLU A 97 -25.38 -20.10 16.23
C GLU A 97 -24.01 -19.39 16.40
N VAL A 98 -23.00 -20.25 16.65
CA VAL A 98 -21.81 -20.44 15.78
C VAL A 98 -21.10 -19.17 15.30
N PHE A 99 -20.33 -18.48 16.14
CA PHE A 99 -19.15 -17.75 15.63
C PHE A 99 -17.97 -17.84 16.60
N ASN A 100 -16.93 -18.54 16.14
CA ASN A 100 -15.71 -18.80 16.90
C ASN A 100 -14.86 -17.51 16.99
N ILE A 101 -15.03 -16.75 18.07
CA ILE A 101 -14.28 -15.51 18.39
C ILE A 101 -12.75 -15.74 18.47
N LYS A 102 -12.28 -17.00 18.46
CA LYS A 102 -10.84 -17.34 18.36
C LYS A 102 -10.17 -16.70 17.13
N GLY A 103 -10.92 -16.27 16.12
CA GLY A 103 -10.42 -15.56 14.94
C GLY A 103 -10.17 -14.07 15.11
N CYS A 104 -10.83 -13.39 16.05
CA CYS A 104 -10.64 -11.94 16.30
C CYS A 104 -9.32 -11.71 17.06
N LYS A 105 -8.20 -11.72 16.33
CA LYS A 105 -6.90 -11.25 16.81
C LYS A 105 -6.76 -9.77 16.46
N LYS A 106 -6.30 -8.98 17.43
CA LYS A 106 -5.96 -7.57 17.21
C LYS A 106 -4.90 -7.50 16.11
N MET A 107 -5.23 -6.87 14.99
CA MET A 107 -4.28 -6.63 13.90
C MET A 107 -3.46 -5.40 14.29
N TYR A 108 -2.21 -5.62 14.74
CA TYR A 108 -1.21 -4.57 14.93
C TYR A 108 -0.53 -4.21 13.61
#